data_AF-A0A2W0B9T5-F1
#
_entry.id   AF-A0A2W0B9T5-F1
#
_cell.length_a   1.000
_cell.length_b   1.000
_cell.length_c   1.000
_cell.angle_alpha   90.00
_cell.angle_beta   90.00
_cell.angle_gamma   90.00
#
_symmetry.space_group_name_H-M   'P 1'
#
loop_
_entity.id
_entity.type
_entity.pdbx_description
1 polymer ?
#
loop_
_entity_poly.entity_id
_entity_poly.type
_entity_poly.pdbx_seq_one_letter_code
_entity_poly.pdbx_strand_id
1 'polypeptide(L)'
;PPSNSTGRALTGNYAYNDGDGSTYYDVEYPLQIHGFDPNFHFVGMTFNPEGFTDMKDKYFLLNGRSYPDTVTPGPLATESVDGADHFSQPLPSIINIKAGQKALLRISDLDVTEFQTLASLGIPMHVIALNAKLLRDQAGNNLAYDTNSITLGGGESLDVILDASDTSKYQAGQVFYLYTPNLDHLSNDAENFGGLMTEVRIN
;
A
#
# COMPACT_ATOMS: atom_id res chain seq x y z
N PRO A 1 -30.07 -11.32 -19.59
CA PRO A 1 -28.80 -10.67 -19.17
C PRO A 1 -27.86 -10.51 -20.38
N PRO A 2 -27.40 -9.29 -20.71
CA PRO A 2 -26.34 -9.16 -21.71
C PRO A 2 -25.12 -9.91 -21.18
N SER A 3 -24.59 -10.81 -22.02
CA SER A 3 -23.37 -11.56 -21.75
C SER A 3 -22.22 -10.58 -21.65
N ASN A 4 -21.67 -10.40 -20.45
CA ASN A 4 -20.42 -9.67 -20.20
C ASN A 4 -19.23 -10.52 -20.67
N SER A 5 -19.18 -10.85 -21.97
CA SER A 5 -18.06 -11.56 -22.57
C SER A 5 -16.88 -10.62 -22.83
N THR A 6 -16.43 -9.91 -21.79
CA THR A 6 -15.03 -9.51 -21.75
C THR A 6 -14.22 -10.78 -21.59
N GLY A 7 -13.19 -10.93 -22.43
CA GLY A 7 -12.39 -12.15 -22.50
C GLY A 7 -11.61 -12.37 -21.21
N ARG A 8 -12.22 -13.10 -20.26
CA ARG A 8 -11.50 -13.64 -19.11
C ARG A 8 -10.37 -14.51 -19.64
N ALA A 9 -9.13 -14.17 -19.29
CA ALA A 9 -8.00 -15.04 -19.60
C ALA A 9 -8.23 -16.41 -18.96
N LEU A 10 -8.10 -17.48 -19.76
CA LEU A 10 -8.32 -18.88 -19.32
C LEU A 10 -7.43 -19.27 -18.13
N THR A 11 -6.32 -18.56 -17.96
CA THR A 11 -5.34 -18.68 -16.90
C THR A 11 -4.94 -17.28 -16.45
N GLY A 12 -4.73 -17.07 -15.16
CA GLY A 12 -4.40 -15.75 -14.62
C GLY A 12 -4.75 -15.64 -13.15
N ASN A 13 -4.11 -14.70 -12.45
CA ASN A 13 -4.50 -14.36 -11.10
C ASN A 13 -5.62 -13.31 -11.15
N TYR A 14 -6.63 -13.49 -10.31
CA TYR A 14 -7.78 -12.58 -10.19
C TYR A 14 -7.98 -12.27 -8.72
N ALA A 15 -8.19 -11.00 -8.39
CA ALA A 15 -8.36 -10.60 -6.98
C ALA A 15 -9.66 -11.17 -6.40
N TYR A 16 -10.68 -11.33 -7.25
CA TYR A 16 -12.00 -11.84 -6.90
C TYR A 16 -12.56 -12.77 -7.97
N ASN A 17 -13.58 -13.55 -7.61
CA ASN A 17 -14.37 -14.36 -8.55
C ASN A 17 -15.37 -13.47 -9.33
N ASP A 18 -14.85 -12.53 -10.12
CA ASP A 18 -15.61 -11.48 -10.81
C ASP A 18 -16.39 -11.96 -12.05
N GLY A 19 -15.97 -13.07 -12.67
CA GLY A 19 -16.59 -13.66 -13.86
C GLY A 19 -16.31 -12.91 -15.17
N ASP A 20 -16.07 -11.61 -15.10
CA ASP A 20 -15.77 -10.72 -16.23
C ASP A 20 -14.27 -10.48 -16.47
N GLY A 21 -13.41 -10.90 -15.53
CA GLY A 21 -11.96 -10.77 -15.59
C GLY A 21 -11.40 -9.37 -15.31
N SER A 22 -12.24 -8.42 -14.86
CA SER A 22 -11.83 -7.04 -14.55
C SER A 22 -10.86 -6.91 -13.38
N THR A 23 -10.72 -7.95 -12.56
CA THR A 23 -9.82 -8.00 -11.40
C THR A 23 -8.52 -8.75 -11.67
N TYR A 24 -8.19 -8.98 -12.95
CA TYR A 24 -6.95 -9.62 -13.36
C TYR A 24 -5.71 -8.84 -12.90
N TYR A 25 -4.70 -9.55 -12.41
CA TYR A 25 -3.38 -8.99 -12.09
C TYR A 25 -2.26 -9.99 -12.39
N ASP A 26 -1.03 -9.48 -12.53
CA ASP A 26 0.16 -10.31 -12.76
C ASP A 26 0.99 -10.50 -11.48
N VAL A 27 1.12 -9.43 -10.68
CA VAL A 27 1.87 -9.42 -9.42
C VAL A 27 1.04 -8.83 -8.28
N GLU A 28 1.28 -9.26 -7.06
CA GLU A 28 0.51 -8.89 -5.87
C GLU A 28 1.43 -8.33 -4.77
N TYR A 29 1.00 -7.24 -4.15
CA TYR A 29 1.70 -6.59 -3.04
C TYR A 29 0.73 -6.30 -1.89
N PRO A 30 0.84 -7.00 -0.76
CA PRO A 30 0.21 -6.56 0.48
C PRO A 30 0.96 -5.34 1.03
N LEU A 31 0.23 -4.27 1.32
CA LEU A 31 0.75 -3.05 1.93
C LEU A 31 -0.07 -2.75 3.18
N GLN A 32 0.62 -2.69 4.32
CA GLN A 32 0.02 -2.34 5.59
C GLN A 32 0.54 -0.97 6.04
N ILE A 33 -0.38 -0.05 6.27
CA ILE A 33 -0.11 1.28 6.78
C ILE A 33 -0.07 1.21 8.31
N HIS A 34 0.94 1.86 8.91
CA HIS A 34 1.07 2.02 10.35
C HIS A 34 1.63 3.40 10.71
N GLY A 35 1.21 3.90 11.86
CA GLY A 35 1.79 5.02 12.59
C GLY A 35 2.56 4.52 13.79
N PHE A 36 3.64 5.21 14.13
CA PHE A 36 4.44 4.92 15.30
C PHE A 36 4.78 6.20 16.08
N ASP A 37 4.31 6.26 17.32
CA ASP A 37 4.70 7.25 18.31
C ASP A 37 5.89 6.73 19.14
N PRO A 38 7.09 7.33 18.98
CA PRO A 38 8.27 6.92 19.75
C PRO A 38 8.13 7.18 21.26
N ASN A 39 7.37 8.20 21.68
CA ASN A 39 7.19 8.50 23.10
C ASN A 39 6.29 7.47 23.75
N PHE A 40 5.14 7.17 23.13
CA PHE A 40 4.21 6.16 23.63
C PHE A 40 4.87 4.77 23.69
N HIS A 41 5.72 4.45 22.69
CA HIS A 41 6.51 3.22 22.69
C HIS A 41 7.53 3.18 23.84
N PHE A 42 8.25 4.28 24.11
CA PHE A 42 9.25 4.35 25.18
C PHE A 42 8.62 4.38 26.58
N VAL A 43 7.54 5.14 26.77
CA VAL A 43 6.87 5.25 28.08
C VAL A 43 6.09 3.97 28.41
N GLY A 44 5.63 3.22 27.40
CA GLY A 44 5.15 1.85 27.56
C GLY A 44 6.18 0.86 28.13
N MET A 45 7.48 1.20 28.08
CA MET A 45 8.55 0.46 28.78
C MET A 45 8.73 0.90 30.24
N THR A 46 8.02 1.94 30.69
CA THR A 46 8.01 2.44 32.07
C THR A 46 6.67 2.13 32.77
N PHE A 47 6.61 2.28 34.10
CA PHE A 47 5.48 1.77 34.90
C PHE A 47 4.17 2.57 34.83
N ASN A 48 4.12 3.67 34.05
CA ASN A 48 2.94 4.54 34.01
C ASN A 48 2.37 4.57 32.58
N PRO A 49 1.20 3.94 32.32
CA PRO A 49 0.65 3.87 30.98
C PRO A 49 0.21 5.26 30.52
N GLU A 50 0.65 5.67 29.33
CA GLU A 50 0.11 6.84 28.64
C GLU A 50 -1.29 6.52 28.10
N GLY A 51 -2.16 7.53 28.05
CA GLY A 51 -3.48 7.37 27.45
C GLY A 51 -3.38 7.37 25.93
N PHE A 52 -4.16 6.52 25.26
CA PHE A 52 -4.26 6.53 23.79
C PHE A 52 -4.68 7.90 23.22
N THR A 53 -5.30 8.75 24.03
CA THR A 53 -5.67 10.13 23.66
C THR A 53 -4.46 11.05 23.47
N ASP A 54 -3.31 10.70 24.03
CA ASP A 54 -2.09 11.50 23.97
C ASP A 54 -1.10 11.00 22.90
N MET A 55 -1.40 9.88 22.24
CA MET A 55 -0.59 9.32 21.16
C MET A 55 -0.46 10.29 20.00
N LYS A 56 0.76 10.44 19.49
CA LYS A 56 1.12 11.26 18.33
C LYS A 56 2.16 10.55 17.49
N ASP A 57 1.71 9.95 16.40
CA ASP A 57 2.60 9.26 15.49
C ASP A 57 3.63 10.23 14.87
N LYS A 58 4.88 9.77 14.76
CA LYS A 58 6.02 10.52 14.19
C LYS A 58 6.71 9.79 13.05
N TYR A 59 6.46 8.50 12.93
CA TYR A 59 6.95 7.67 11.85
C TYR A 59 5.74 7.00 11.19
N PHE A 60 5.63 7.15 9.88
CA PHE A 60 4.54 6.60 9.10
C PHE A 60 5.10 5.58 8.12
N LEU A 61 4.52 4.39 8.15
CA LEU A 61 5.18 3.17 7.70
C LEU A 61 4.33 2.44 6.67
N LEU A 62 4.99 1.89 5.66
CA LEU A 62 4.45 0.83 4.80
C LEU A 62 5.17 -0.47 5.12
N ASN A 63 4.43 -1.52 5.50
CA ASN A 63 4.95 -2.82 5.94
C ASN A 63 6.03 -2.70 7.03
N GLY A 64 5.84 -1.76 7.96
CA GLY A 64 6.76 -1.49 9.07
C GLY A 64 8.03 -0.74 8.68
N ARG A 65 8.05 -0.07 7.52
CA ARG A 65 9.20 0.68 6.99
C ARG A 65 8.80 2.11 6.66
N SER A 66 9.63 3.07 7.06
CA SER A 66 9.58 4.43 6.52
C SER A 66 10.44 4.53 5.27
N TYR A 67 10.15 5.47 4.38
CA TYR A 67 11.12 5.84 3.34
C TYR A 67 12.42 6.36 3.98
N PRO A 68 13.62 6.01 3.47
CA PRO A 68 13.90 5.24 2.25
C PRO A 68 13.90 3.72 2.39
N ASP A 69 13.70 3.15 3.58
CA ASP A 69 13.74 1.69 3.76
C ASP A 69 12.61 0.94 3.05
N THR A 70 11.54 1.65 2.67
CA THR A 70 10.46 1.14 1.81
C THR A 70 10.94 0.69 0.44
N VAL A 71 12.04 1.27 -0.08
CA VAL A 71 12.61 0.90 -1.39
C VAL A 71 13.62 -0.26 -1.32
N THR A 72 13.97 -0.70 -0.11
CA THR A 72 14.90 -1.81 0.11
C THR A 72 14.21 -3.15 -0.14
N PRO A 73 14.70 -3.98 -1.08
CA PRO A 73 14.09 -5.27 -1.37
C PRO A 73 14.39 -6.29 -0.27
N GLY A 74 13.48 -7.25 -0.09
CA GLY A 74 13.65 -8.35 0.87
C GLY A 74 13.58 -7.90 2.33
N PRO A 75 13.78 -8.81 3.29
CA PRO A 75 13.72 -8.51 4.72
C PRO A 75 14.78 -7.48 5.15
N LEU A 76 14.45 -6.64 6.14
CA LEU A 76 15.44 -5.76 6.77
C LEU A 76 16.09 -6.49 7.94
N ALA A 77 17.35 -6.19 8.19
CA ALA A 77 18.08 -6.66 9.36
C ALA A 77 18.35 -5.48 10.29
N THR A 78 18.04 -5.64 11.56
CA THR A 78 18.25 -4.62 12.60
C THR A 78 18.93 -5.27 13.79
N GLU A 79 19.86 -4.56 14.41
CA GLU A 79 20.49 -5.00 15.66
C GLU A 79 19.42 -5.15 16.76
N SER A 80 19.39 -6.31 17.41
CA SER A 80 18.50 -6.63 18.52
C SER A 80 19.21 -6.39 19.87
N VAL A 81 18.49 -6.61 20.97
CA VAL A 81 19.00 -6.41 22.34
C VAL A 81 20.19 -7.32 22.71
N ASP A 82 20.45 -8.35 21.91
CA ASP A 82 21.59 -9.26 22.04
C ASP A 82 22.84 -8.79 21.27
N GLY A 83 22.78 -7.64 20.59
CA GLY A 83 23.87 -7.10 19.78
C GLY A 83 24.10 -7.86 18.47
N ALA A 84 23.15 -8.70 18.05
CA ALA A 84 23.17 -9.37 16.76
C ALA A 84 22.11 -8.78 15.82
N ASP A 85 22.35 -8.87 14.52
CA ASP A 85 21.35 -8.49 13.52
C ASP A 85 20.27 -9.57 13.39
N HIS A 86 19.00 -9.18 13.58
CA HIS A 86 17.83 -10.04 13.37
C HIS A 86 17.01 -9.53 12.20
N PHE A 87 16.52 -10.46 11.38
CA PHE A 87 15.63 -10.11 10.28
C PHE A 87 14.22 -9.77 10.79
N SER A 88 13.71 -8.64 10.35
CA SER A 88 12.37 -8.15 10.61
C SER A 88 11.76 -7.55 9.32
N GLN A 89 10.48 -7.16 9.39
CA GLN A 89 9.69 -6.66 8.23
C GLN A 89 9.88 -7.53 6.95
N PRO A 90 9.42 -8.79 6.93
CA PRO A 90 9.72 -9.72 5.85
C PRO A 90 9.12 -9.34 4.49
N LEU A 91 8.09 -8.48 4.49
CA LEU A 91 7.42 -8.01 3.27
C LEU A 91 8.03 -6.68 2.81
N PRO A 92 8.44 -6.57 1.53
CA PRO A 92 8.89 -5.31 0.96
C PRO A 92 7.71 -4.36 0.71
N SER A 93 7.99 -3.07 0.63
CA SER A 93 6.99 -2.03 0.28
C SER A 93 7.21 -1.50 -1.14
N ILE A 94 8.34 -1.82 -1.77
CA ILE A 94 8.63 -1.46 -3.15
C ILE A 94 7.78 -2.28 -4.12
N ILE A 95 7.13 -1.58 -5.04
CA ILE A 95 6.25 -2.17 -6.04
C ILE A 95 7.02 -2.29 -7.34
N ASN A 96 7.25 -3.52 -7.79
CA ASN A 96 7.89 -3.79 -9.08
C ASN A 96 6.85 -4.34 -10.06
N ILE A 97 6.67 -3.65 -11.18
CA ILE A 97 5.73 -4.03 -12.25
C ILE A 97 6.54 -4.15 -13.53
N LYS A 98 6.45 -5.26 -14.26
CA LYS A 98 7.06 -5.31 -15.59
C LYS A 98 6.24 -4.46 -16.56
N ALA A 99 6.88 -3.78 -17.50
CA ALA A 99 6.16 -3.10 -18.58
C ALA A 99 5.19 -4.07 -19.29
N GLY A 100 3.93 -3.68 -19.45
CA GLY A 100 2.87 -4.54 -19.98
C GLY A 100 2.04 -5.28 -18.93
N GLN A 101 2.40 -5.21 -17.64
CA GLN A 101 1.72 -5.94 -16.55
C GLN A 101 0.85 -5.06 -15.66
N LYS A 102 0.07 -5.71 -14.79
CA LYS A 102 -0.74 -5.10 -13.75
C LYS A 102 -0.30 -5.58 -12.36
N ALA A 103 -0.26 -4.66 -11.40
CA ALA A 103 -0.02 -4.99 -10.01
C ALA A 103 -1.28 -4.79 -9.18
N LEU A 104 -1.65 -5.79 -8.39
CA LEU A 104 -2.64 -5.69 -7.33
C LEU A 104 -1.95 -5.20 -6.06
N LEU A 105 -2.42 -4.07 -5.51
CA LEU A 105 -2.05 -3.64 -4.17
C LEU A 105 -3.23 -3.95 -3.23
N ARG A 106 -2.96 -4.72 -2.19
CA ARG A 106 -3.90 -4.97 -1.09
C ARG A 106 -3.51 -4.09 0.08
N ILE A 107 -4.22 -2.99 0.23
CA ILE A 107 -3.87 -1.95 1.20
C ILE A 107 -4.75 -2.12 2.42
N SER A 108 -4.13 -2.15 3.60
CA SER A 108 -4.83 -2.14 4.89
C SER A 108 -4.22 -1.09 5.78
N ASP A 109 -5.04 -0.45 6.59
CA ASP A 109 -4.61 0.59 7.51
C ASP A 109 -4.83 0.13 8.94
N LEU A 110 -3.76 0.14 9.75
CA LEU A 110 -3.80 -0.21 11.17
C LEU A 110 -3.45 0.98 12.07
N ASP A 111 -3.48 2.20 11.53
CA ASP A 111 -3.26 3.42 12.31
C ASP A 111 -4.30 3.54 13.42
N VAL A 112 -3.83 3.98 14.58
CA VAL A 112 -4.69 4.19 15.75
C VAL A 112 -5.17 5.64 15.81
N THR A 113 -4.31 6.58 15.39
CA THR A 113 -4.52 8.00 15.65
C THR A 113 -4.90 8.81 14.42
N GLU A 114 -4.55 8.34 13.22
CA GLU A 114 -4.67 9.11 11.98
C GLU A 114 -5.47 8.38 10.89
N PHE A 115 -6.03 9.16 9.98
CA PHE A 115 -6.43 8.67 8.66
C PHE A 115 -5.28 8.90 7.68
N GLN A 116 -4.97 7.90 6.88
CA GLN A 116 -3.87 7.97 5.94
C GLN A 116 -4.39 8.13 4.52
N THR A 117 -3.81 9.10 3.81
CA THR A 117 -4.06 9.28 2.38
C THR A 117 -2.83 8.83 1.61
N LEU A 118 -3.01 7.98 0.62
CA LEU A 118 -1.97 7.64 -0.36
C LEU A 118 -2.37 8.18 -1.73
N ALA A 119 -1.39 8.71 -2.45
CA ALA A 119 -1.52 9.24 -3.79
C ALA A 119 -0.53 8.56 -4.75
N SER A 120 -0.97 8.38 -5.99
CA SER A 120 -0.15 7.93 -7.11
C SER A 120 -0.46 8.81 -8.33
N LEU A 121 0.43 9.75 -8.63
CA LEU A 121 0.25 10.69 -9.75
C LEU A 121 0.71 10.12 -11.10
N GLY A 122 1.58 9.11 -11.07
CA GLY A 122 2.17 8.52 -12.28
C GLY A 122 1.31 7.43 -12.90
N ILE A 123 0.75 6.56 -12.04
CA ILE A 123 -0.13 5.45 -12.44
C ILE A 123 -1.43 5.57 -11.64
N PRO A 124 -2.58 5.87 -12.28
CA PRO A 124 -3.85 5.93 -11.59
C PRO A 124 -4.17 4.60 -10.86
N MET A 125 -4.84 4.71 -9.72
CA MET A 125 -5.32 3.57 -8.97
C MET A 125 -6.73 3.19 -9.44
N HIS A 126 -6.86 1.98 -9.98
CA HIS A 126 -8.16 1.40 -10.26
C HIS A 126 -8.68 0.66 -9.03
N VAL A 127 -9.58 1.28 -8.26
CA VAL A 127 -10.13 0.71 -7.01
C VAL A 127 -11.16 -0.35 -7.36
N ILE A 128 -10.92 -1.59 -6.94
CA ILE A 128 -11.78 -2.74 -7.26
C ILE A 128 -12.53 -3.29 -6.05
N ALA A 129 -12.06 -3.04 -4.83
CA ALA A 129 -12.73 -3.51 -3.62
C ALA A 129 -12.48 -2.59 -2.44
N LEU A 130 -13.44 -2.58 -1.51
CA LEU A 130 -13.35 -1.90 -0.22
C LEU A 130 -13.74 -2.89 0.87
N ASN A 131 -12.96 -2.95 1.95
CA ASN A 131 -13.20 -3.79 3.13
C ASN A 131 -13.48 -5.26 2.77
N ALA A 132 -12.58 -5.83 1.96
CA ALA A 132 -12.65 -7.19 1.41
C ALA A 132 -13.91 -7.50 0.57
N LYS A 133 -14.65 -6.48 0.12
CA LYS A 133 -15.83 -6.61 -0.72
C LYS A 133 -15.58 -6.03 -2.11
N LEU A 134 -15.64 -6.91 -3.12
CA LEU A 134 -15.63 -6.51 -4.53
C LEU A 134 -16.69 -5.44 -4.81
N LEU A 135 -16.31 -4.39 -5.54
CA LEU A 135 -17.19 -3.29 -5.93
C LEU A 135 -18.15 -3.74 -7.04
N ARG A 136 -19.21 -4.43 -6.63
CA ARG A 136 -20.37 -4.84 -7.43
C ARG A 136 -21.67 -4.51 -6.71
N ASP A 137 -22.67 -4.11 -7.47
CA ASP A 137 -24.04 -4.06 -6.96
C ASP A 137 -24.72 -5.44 -7.03
N GLN A 138 -25.96 -5.52 -6.53
CA GLN A 138 -26.74 -6.76 -6.54
C GLN A 138 -27.12 -7.25 -7.95
N ALA A 139 -27.10 -6.35 -8.94
CA ALA A 139 -27.36 -6.68 -10.34
C ALA A 139 -26.09 -7.13 -11.09
N GLY A 140 -24.92 -7.06 -10.44
CA GLY A 140 -23.62 -7.40 -11.02
C GLY A 140 -22.96 -6.27 -11.79
N ASN A 141 -23.45 -5.03 -11.69
CA ASN A 141 -22.82 -3.88 -12.33
C ASN A 141 -21.46 -3.58 -11.67
N ASN A 142 -20.45 -3.28 -12.48
CA ASN A 142 -19.13 -2.90 -12.01
C ASN A 142 -19.16 -1.47 -11.44
N LEU A 143 -18.78 -1.34 -10.16
CA LEU A 143 -18.67 -0.06 -9.45
C LEU A 143 -17.21 0.36 -9.19
N ALA A 144 -16.25 -0.34 -9.78
CA ALA A 144 -14.85 0.04 -9.73
C ALA A 144 -14.64 1.41 -10.37
N TYR A 145 -13.66 2.16 -9.87
CA TYR A 145 -13.40 3.53 -10.30
C TYR A 145 -11.92 3.86 -10.26
N ASP A 146 -11.52 4.81 -11.08
CA ASP A 146 -10.14 5.32 -11.11
C ASP A 146 -10.00 6.55 -10.23
N THR A 147 -8.90 6.62 -9.48
CA THR A 147 -8.53 7.77 -8.65
C THR A 147 -7.02 7.92 -8.60
N ASN A 148 -6.54 9.12 -8.27
CA ASN A 148 -5.13 9.37 -7.99
C ASN A 148 -4.82 9.34 -6.49
N SER A 149 -5.85 9.28 -5.63
CA SER A 149 -5.69 9.23 -4.19
C SER A 149 -6.76 8.36 -3.52
N ILE A 150 -6.37 7.70 -2.45
CA ILE A 150 -7.21 6.91 -1.56
C ILE A 150 -6.98 7.38 -0.13
N THR A 151 -8.01 7.36 0.69
CA THR A 151 -7.92 7.63 2.13
C THR A 151 -8.50 6.43 2.87
N LEU A 152 -7.76 5.95 3.85
CA LEU A 152 -8.19 4.90 4.77
C LEU A 152 -8.07 5.41 6.20
N GLY A 153 -8.90 4.86 7.09
CA GLY A 153 -8.65 4.93 8.52
C GLY A 153 -8.31 3.56 9.11
N GLY A 154 -7.90 3.57 10.37
CA GLY A 154 -7.63 2.36 11.14
C GLY A 154 -8.74 1.30 11.04
N GLY A 155 -8.37 0.11 10.59
CA GLY A 155 -9.25 -1.04 10.38
C GLY A 155 -9.87 -1.13 8.99
N GLU A 156 -9.64 -0.16 8.11
CA GLU A 156 -10.11 -0.21 6.73
C GLU A 156 -9.11 -0.91 5.81
N SER A 157 -9.62 -1.45 4.69
CA SER A 157 -8.80 -2.01 3.62
C SER A 157 -9.40 -1.73 2.26
N LEU A 158 -8.56 -1.73 1.23
CA LEU A 158 -8.99 -1.65 -0.15
C LEU A 158 -8.01 -2.36 -1.08
N ASP A 159 -8.54 -2.84 -2.20
CA ASP A 159 -7.74 -3.42 -3.26
C ASP A 159 -7.74 -2.47 -4.46
N VAL A 160 -6.54 -2.14 -4.96
CA VAL A 160 -6.35 -1.34 -6.17
C VAL A 160 -5.48 -2.07 -7.18
N ILE A 161 -5.76 -1.85 -8.46
CA ILE A 161 -4.90 -2.29 -9.55
C ILE A 161 -4.15 -1.08 -10.10
N LEU A 162 -2.82 -1.21 -10.18
CA LEU A 162 -1.95 -0.34 -10.96
C LEU A 162 -1.73 -0.98 -12.33
N ASP A 163 -2.15 -0.30 -13.39
CA ASP A 163 -2.15 -0.84 -14.74
C ASP A 163 -1.00 -0.24 -15.59
N ALA A 164 0.08 -1.01 -15.76
CA ALA A 164 1.21 -0.66 -16.61
C ALA A 164 1.14 -1.34 -18.00
N SER A 165 -0.05 -1.73 -18.47
CA SER A 165 -0.22 -2.43 -19.75
C SER A 165 0.06 -1.56 -20.98
N ASP A 166 -0.17 -0.25 -20.88
CA ASP A 166 0.14 0.71 -21.95
C ASP A 166 1.65 1.02 -21.98
N THR A 167 2.40 0.17 -22.69
CA THR A 167 3.85 0.30 -22.85
C THR A 167 4.32 1.58 -23.56
N SER A 168 3.40 2.34 -24.18
CA SER A 168 3.73 3.66 -24.72
C SER A 168 3.87 4.72 -23.62
N LYS A 169 3.14 4.54 -22.50
CA LYS A 169 3.16 5.43 -21.32
C LYS A 169 4.10 4.91 -20.24
N TYR A 170 4.11 3.59 -20.02
CA TYR A 170 4.84 2.93 -18.95
C TYR A 170 5.98 2.10 -19.52
N GLN A 171 7.15 2.73 -19.58
CA GLN A 171 8.38 2.18 -20.15
C GLN A 171 9.28 1.65 -19.04
N ALA A 172 9.99 0.55 -19.33
CA ALA A 172 10.98 0.00 -18.41
C ALA A 172 12.03 1.06 -18.01
N GLY A 173 12.38 1.09 -16.74
CA GLY A 173 13.26 2.08 -16.12
C GLY A 173 12.56 3.30 -15.52
N GLN A 174 11.24 3.47 -15.71
CA GLN A 174 10.49 4.55 -15.06
C GLN A 174 10.23 4.24 -13.58
N VAL A 175 10.30 5.29 -12.76
CA VAL A 175 9.99 5.24 -11.33
C VAL A 175 8.88 6.25 -11.05
N PHE A 176 7.81 5.75 -10.46
CA PHE A 176 6.72 6.55 -9.90
C PHE A 176 6.67 6.34 -8.38
N TYR A 177 5.79 7.08 -7.71
CA TYR A 177 5.68 7.05 -6.26
C TYR A 177 4.25 6.75 -5.83
N LEU A 178 4.13 5.93 -4.79
CA LEU A 178 2.94 5.83 -3.96
C LEU A 178 3.29 6.50 -2.63
N TYR A 179 2.65 7.62 -2.31
CA TYR A 179 3.10 8.48 -1.22
C TYR A 179 1.95 9.23 -0.57
N THR A 180 2.13 9.67 0.67
CA THR A 180 1.17 10.55 1.33
C THR A 180 1.28 11.99 0.85
N PRO A 181 0.17 12.66 0.51
CA PRO A 181 0.17 14.09 0.25
C PRO A 181 0.23 14.93 1.54
N ASN A 182 0.11 14.31 2.73
CA ASN A 182 0.25 15.00 4.01
C ASN A 182 1.73 15.27 4.26
N LEU A 183 2.13 16.54 4.19
CA LEU A 183 3.54 16.92 4.18
C LEU A 183 4.29 16.53 5.46
N ASP A 184 3.62 16.59 6.60
CA ASP A 184 4.16 16.16 7.89
C ASP A 184 4.35 14.64 7.97
N HIS A 185 3.62 13.86 7.17
CA HIS A 185 3.78 12.41 7.09
C HIS A 185 4.88 11.99 6.10
N LEU A 186 5.53 12.94 5.41
CA LEU A 186 6.72 12.74 4.56
C LEU A 186 8.04 13.01 5.30
N SER A 187 8.05 12.74 6.60
CA SER A 187 9.19 12.93 7.48
C SER A 187 9.40 11.69 8.37
N ASN A 188 10.62 11.53 8.87
CA ASN A 188 10.93 10.58 9.93
C ASN A 188 11.26 11.39 11.18
N ASP A 189 10.24 11.73 11.97
CA ASP A 189 10.35 12.60 13.14
C ASP A 189 11.13 13.92 12.87
N ALA A 190 12.40 13.99 13.23
CA ALA A 190 13.24 15.17 13.02
C ALA A 190 13.86 15.26 11.61
N GLU A 191 13.73 14.23 10.79
CA GLU A 191 14.29 14.18 9.43
C GLU A 191 13.26 14.59 8.37
N ASN A 192 13.60 15.61 7.60
CA ASN A 192 12.68 16.25 6.62
C ASN A 192 12.39 15.43 5.35
N PHE A 193 12.86 14.18 5.26
CA PHE A 193 12.66 13.34 4.09
C PHE A 193 12.51 11.88 4.49
N GLY A 194 11.30 11.36 4.40
CA GLY A 194 11.00 9.99 4.78
C GLY A 194 9.51 9.69 4.82
N GLY A 195 9.12 8.88 5.79
CA GLY A 195 7.73 8.62 6.12
C GLY A 195 6.98 7.76 5.09
N LEU A 196 5.69 8.06 4.90
CA LEU A 196 4.75 7.21 4.18
C LEU A 196 4.89 7.36 2.66
N MET A 197 5.94 6.77 2.12
CA MET A 197 6.28 6.81 0.70
C MET A 197 6.96 5.51 0.28
N THR A 198 6.67 5.05 -0.93
CA THR A 198 7.42 3.99 -1.62
C THR A 198 7.47 4.25 -3.12
N GLU A 199 8.22 3.43 -3.83
CA GLU A 199 8.38 3.50 -5.28
C GLU A 199 7.56 2.43 -5.99
N VAL A 200 7.00 2.84 -7.14
CA VAL A 200 6.45 1.96 -8.17
C VAL A 200 7.41 1.97 -9.35
N ARG A 201 8.19 0.91 -9.49
CA ARG A 201 9.19 0.75 -10.56
C ARG A 201 8.64 -0.06 -11.71
N ILE A 202 8.76 0.49 -12.91
CA ILE A 202 8.49 -0.24 -14.15
C ILE A 202 9.78 -0.91 -14.61
N ASN A 203 9.80 -2.24 -14.62
CA ASN A 203 10.97 -3.05 -15.01
C ASN A 203 10.83 -3.70 -16.39
#